data_AF-A0A955V1X3-F1
#
_entry.id   AF-A0A955V1X3-F1
#
_cell.length_a   1.000
_cell.length_b   1.000
_cell.length_c   1.000
_cell.angle_alpha   90.00
_cell.angle_beta   90.00
_cell.angle_gamma   90.00
#
_symmetry.space_group_name_H-M   'P 1'
#
loop_
_entity.id
_entity.type
_entity.pdbx_description
1 polymer ?
#
loop_
_entity_poly.entity_id
_entity_poly.type
_entity_poly.pdbx_seq_one_letter_code
_entity_poly.pdbx_strand_id
1 'polypeptide(L)'
;AALEAALVRAAGVPARIAVGLAVPTGVAKGEASERRTWVEVLAPEAGWVPLDALAAGADALAGAAPGAAFDRLHVTTGCGLVLGDGQRDARPLPSVATTYVEVDGRRVDGGVETHFPFADLATAQLLGP
;
A
#
# COMPACT_ATOMS: atom_id res chain seq x y z
N ALA A 1 -10.08 -2.84 1.58
CA ALA A 1 -9.06 -3.19 2.61
C ALA A 1 -9.64 -3.65 3.96
N ALA A 2 -10.03 -2.79 4.92
CA ALA A 2 -10.35 -3.29 6.28
C ALA A 2 -11.54 -4.26 6.34
N LEU A 3 -12.68 -3.89 5.74
CA LEU A 3 -13.86 -4.76 5.63
C LEU A 3 -13.54 -6.05 4.87
N GLU A 4 -12.85 -5.92 3.74
CA GLU A 4 -12.44 -7.03 2.88
C GLU A 4 -11.54 -8.03 3.62
N ALA A 5 -10.52 -7.55 4.36
CA ALA A 5 -9.66 -8.39 5.18
C ALA A 5 -10.46 -9.11 6.28
N ALA A 6 -11.46 -8.45 6.87
CA ALA A 6 -12.33 -9.07 7.86
C ALA A 6 -13.18 -10.21 7.25
N LEU A 7 -13.74 -10.00 6.05
CA LEU A 7 -14.51 -11.02 5.34
C LEU A 7 -13.65 -12.23 4.95
N VAL A 8 -12.44 -12.00 4.42
CA VAL A 8 -11.52 -13.07 4.05
C VAL A 8 -11.10 -13.89 5.28
N ARG A 9 -10.78 -13.21 6.40
CA ARG A 9 -10.47 -13.88 7.68
C ARG A 9 -11.66 -14.67 8.22
N ALA A 10 -12.88 -14.14 8.10
CA ALA A 10 -14.09 -14.83 8.53
C ALA A 10 -14.33 -16.12 7.73
N ALA A 11 -13.87 -16.19 6.47
CA ALA A 11 -13.89 -17.40 5.65
C ALA A 11 -12.76 -18.40 5.98
N GLY A 12 -11.95 -18.14 7.02
CA GLY A 12 -10.85 -19.01 7.43
C GLY A 12 -9.55 -18.84 6.63
N VAL A 13 -9.48 -17.83 5.75
CA VAL A 13 -8.29 -17.56 4.95
C VAL A 13 -7.41 -16.51 5.67
N PRO A 14 -6.12 -16.80 5.92
CA PRO A 14 -5.23 -15.80 6.50
C PRO A 14 -5.09 -14.58 5.58
N ALA A 15 -5.37 -13.39 6.11
CA ALA A 15 -5.28 -12.14 5.38
C ALA A 15 -4.62 -11.04 6.21
N ARG A 16 -3.90 -10.13 5.54
CA ARG A 16 -3.29 -8.94 6.15
C ARG A 16 -3.55 -7.70 5.29
N ILE A 17 -3.55 -6.54 5.93
CA ILE A 17 -3.70 -5.26 5.21
C ILE A 17 -2.30 -4.79 4.84
N ALA A 18 -2.10 -4.44 3.59
CA ALA A 18 -0.90 -3.79 3.11
C ALA A 18 -1.21 -2.35 2.69
N VAL A 19 -0.24 -1.47 2.86
CA VAL A 19 -0.34 -0.05 2.56
C VAL A 19 0.85 0.37 1.72
N GLY A 20 0.60 1.21 0.73
CA GLY A 20 1.61 1.65 -0.21
C GLY A 20 1.16 2.81 -1.07
N LEU A 21 1.85 3.00 -2.18
CA LEU A 21 1.55 4.04 -3.18
C LEU A 21 1.10 3.41 -4.50
N ALA A 22 0.10 4.00 -5.14
CA ALA A 22 -0.21 3.70 -6.53
C ALA A 22 0.91 4.22 -7.45
N VAL A 23 1.37 3.37 -8.36
CA VAL A 23 2.25 3.74 -9.46
C VAL A 23 1.41 3.72 -10.75
N PRO A 24 1.39 4.80 -11.55
CA PRO A 24 0.71 4.81 -12.83
C PRO A 24 1.26 3.71 -13.75
N THR A 25 0.37 2.93 -14.38
CA THR A 25 0.77 1.87 -15.30
C THR A 25 1.10 2.45 -16.68
N GLY A 26 2.02 1.80 -17.40
CA GLY A 26 2.36 2.16 -18.79
C GLY A 26 3.20 3.43 -18.95
N VAL A 27 3.80 3.95 -17.87
CA VAL A 27 4.75 5.07 -17.92
C VAL A 27 6.10 4.66 -17.32
N ALA A 28 7.20 5.00 -17.99
CA ALA A 28 8.55 4.63 -17.55
C ALA A 28 9.15 5.58 -16.50
N LYS A 29 8.48 6.71 -16.23
CA LYS A 29 8.88 7.71 -15.24
C LYS A 29 7.66 8.53 -14.84
N GLY A 30 7.54 8.87 -13.57
CA GLY A 30 6.43 9.69 -13.09
C GLY A 30 6.50 9.97 -11.60
N GLU A 31 5.34 10.31 -11.04
CA GLU A 31 5.13 10.58 -9.63
C GLU A 31 4.16 9.55 -9.07
N ALA A 32 4.55 8.82 -8.03
CA ALA A 32 3.63 8.07 -7.19
C ALA A 32 3.09 9.04 -6.12
N SER A 33 1.79 9.06 -5.87
CA SER A 33 1.26 10.02 -4.89
C SER A 33 -0.02 9.59 -4.19
N GLU A 34 -0.80 8.71 -4.81
CA GLU A 34 -2.02 8.23 -4.16
C GLU A 34 -1.69 7.07 -3.21
N ARG A 35 -1.82 7.33 -1.90
CA ARG A 35 -1.82 6.27 -0.89
C ARG A 35 -2.93 5.25 -1.21
N ARG A 36 -2.55 3.99 -1.35
CA ARG A 36 -3.47 2.86 -1.54
C ARG A 36 -3.33 1.86 -0.40
N THR A 37 -4.42 1.17 -0.12
CA THR A 37 -4.44 0.04 0.81
C THR A 37 -5.09 -1.15 0.11
N TRP A 38 -4.46 -2.32 0.19
CA TRP A 38 -5.00 -3.57 -0.33
C TRP A 38 -4.96 -4.66 0.73
N VAL A 39 -5.58 -5.80 0.43
CA VAL A 39 -5.51 -6.99 1.26
C VAL A 39 -4.49 -7.93 0.65
N GLU A 40 -3.71 -8.65 1.45
CA GLU A 40 -2.92 -9.78 0.98
C GLU A 40 -3.45 -11.05 1.63
N VAL A 41 -3.61 -12.09 0.84
CA VAL A 41 -4.11 -13.40 1.28
C VAL A 41 -2.98 -14.43 1.20
N LEU A 42 -2.90 -15.33 2.17
CA LEU A 42 -1.89 -16.38 2.17
C LEU A 42 -2.37 -17.56 1.30
N ALA A 43 -1.74 -17.72 0.13
CA ALA A 43 -1.92 -18.87 -0.75
C ALA A 43 -0.85 -19.95 -0.43
N PRO A 44 -1.22 -21.25 -0.37
CA PRO A 44 -0.32 -22.33 0.03
C PRO A 44 0.99 -22.41 -0.77
N GLU A 45 0.97 -22.10 -2.06
CA GLU A 45 2.13 -22.22 -2.97
C GLU A 45 2.72 -20.87 -3.39
N ALA A 46 1.93 -19.79 -3.33
CA ALA A 46 2.33 -18.47 -3.81
C ALA A 46 2.69 -17.48 -2.67
N GLY A 47 2.48 -17.86 -1.41
CA GLY A 47 2.71 -16.96 -0.27
C GLY A 47 1.65 -15.85 -0.22
N TRP A 48 2.07 -14.63 0.13
CA TRP A 48 1.16 -13.50 0.24
C TRP A 48 0.82 -12.91 -1.13
N VAL A 49 -0.43 -13.09 -1.55
CA VAL A 49 -0.94 -12.63 -2.85
C VAL A 49 -1.85 -11.41 -2.65
N PRO A 50 -1.65 -10.31 -3.38
CA PRO A 50 -2.50 -9.14 -3.25
C PRO A 50 -3.91 -9.41 -3.81
N LEU A 51 -4.91 -9.01 -3.03
CA LEU A 51 -6.32 -8.96 -3.34
C LEU A 51 -6.79 -7.50 -3.20
N ASP A 52 -7.39 -6.97 -4.27
CA ASP A 52 -7.97 -5.63 -4.25
C ASP A 52 -9.28 -5.62 -5.03
N ALA A 53 -10.38 -5.87 -4.31
CA ALA A 53 -11.71 -5.90 -4.89
C ALA A 53 -12.18 -4.54 -5.45
N LEU A 54 -11.56 -3.43 -5.07
CA LEU A 54 -11.92 -2.08 -5.54
C LEU A 54 -11.15 -1.66 -6.80
N ALA A 55 -9.95 -2.24 -6.99
CA ALA A 55 -9.14 -1.99 -8.17
C ALA A 55 -9.62 -2.81 -9.39
N ALA A 56 -10.31 -3.92 -9.13
CA ALA A 56 -11.09 -4.65 -10.11
C ALA A 56 -12.25 -3.78 -10.65
N GLY A 57 -11.98 -2.98 -11.68
CA GLY A 57 -13.04 -2.43 -12.52
C GLY A 57 -13.93 -3.55 -13.10
N ALA A 58 -15.06 -3.19 -13.70
CA ALA A 58 -16.03 -4.17 -14.23
C ALA A 58 -15.40 -5.23 -15.17
N ASP A 59 -14.28 -4.90 -15.82
CA ASP A 59 -13.53 -5.80 -16.72
C ASP A 59 -12.73 -6.90 -16.00
N ALA A 60 -12.45 -6.78 -14.69
CA ALA A 60 -11.77 -7.82 -13.93
C ALA A 60 -12.66 -9.06 -13.68
N LEU A 61 -13.99 -8.92 -13.80
CA LEU A 61 -14.94 -10.04 -13.80
C LEU A 61 -14.92 -10.84 -15.13
N ALA A 62 -14.23 -10.35 -16.16
CA ALA A 62 -14.18 -10.96 -17.50
C ALA A 62 -12.97 -11.88 -17.74
N GLY A 63 -12.37 -12.44 -16.67
CA GLY A 63 -11.33 -13.48 -16.79
C GLY A 63 -9.89 -13.02 -16.58
N ALA A 64 -9.68 -11.81 -16.05
CA ALA A 64 -8.38 -11.44 -15.51
C ALA A 64 -8.16 -12.18 -14.17
N ALA A 65 -7.03 -12.88 -14.02
CA ALA A 65 -6.69 -13.56 -12.77
C ALA A 65 -6.68 -12.55 -11.61
N PRO A 66 -7.16 -12.91 -10.40
CA PRO A 66 -6.99 -12.08 -9.20
C PRO A 66 -5.51 -11.70 -9.05
N GLY A 67 -5.18 -10.41 -9.19
CA GLY A 67 -3.81 -9.91 -9.17
C GLY A 67 -3.25 -9.34 -10.49
N ALA A 68 -4.03 -9.36 -11.58
CA ALA A 68 -3.57 -8.79 -12.85
C ALA A 68 -3.56 -7.25 -12.83
N ALA A 69 -2.34 -6.71 -12.86
CA ALA A 69 -1.94 -5.32 -13.17
C ALA A 69 -2.37 -4.22 -12.17
N PHE A 70 -1.62 -4.11 -11.07
CA PHE A 70 -1.43 -2.81 -10.40
C PHE A 70 0.04 -2.64 -10.09
N ASP A 71 0.66 -1.61 -10.69
CA ASP A 71 1.97 -1.14 -10.27
C ASP A 71 1.77 -0.42 -8.93
N ARG A 72 2.30 -1.00 -7.86
CA ARG A 72 2.18 -0.45 -6.51
C ARG A 72 3.49 -0.64 -5.79
N LEU A 73 3.88 0.41 -5.06
CA LEU A 73 5.02 0.37 -4.16
C LEU A 73 4.52 -0.07 -2.78
N HIS A 74 4.88 -1.28 -2.34
CA HIS A 74 4.65 -1.71 -0.96
C HIS A 74 5.47 -0.86 -0.01
N VAL A 75 4.83 -0.32 1.03
CA VAL A 75 5.52 0.45 2.07
C VAL A 75 5.44 -0.26 3.42
N THR A 76 4.25 -0.71 3.83
CA THR A 76 4.10 -1.40 5.12
C THR A 76 2.95 -2.42 5.12
N THR A 77 3.05 -3.38 6.04
CA THR A 77 2.03 -4.39 6.33
C THR A 77 1.53 -4.22 7.76
N GLY A 78 0.22 -4.26 7.95
CA GLY A 78 -0.43 -4.02 9.24
C GLY A 78 -0.96 -2.58 9.36
N CYS A 79 -1.70 -2.33 10.43
CA CYS A 79 -2.25 -1.01 10.75
C CYS A 79 -2.12 -0.75 12.26
N GLY A 80 -2.13 0.53 12.65
CA GLY A 80 -2.08 0.93 14.06
C GLY A 80 -0.66 1.11 14.59
N LEU A 81 0.21 1.76 13.81
CA LEU A 81 1.58 2.05 14.20
C LEU A 81 1.64 3.15 15.26
N VAL A 82 2.50 2.98 16.27
CA VAL A 82 2.87 4.03 17.24
C VAL A 82 4.35 4.34 17.04
N LEU A 83 4.70 5.61 16.84
CA LEU A 83 6.07 6.07 16.52
C LEU A 83 6.99 6.16 17.76
N GLY A 84 6.50 5.74 18.93
CA GLY A 84 7.21 5.78 20.22
C GLY A 84 6.90 7.05 21.03
N ASP A 85 7.70 7.30 22.08
CA ASP A 85 7.45 8.35 23.09
C ASP A 85 7.44 9.79 22.54
N GLY A 86 7.98 9.99 21.33
CA GLY A 86 7.97 11.27 20.63
C GLY A 86 6.61 11.63 20.01
N GLN A 87 5.71 10.65 19.84
CA GLN A 87 4.36 10.88 19.35
C GLN A 87 3.46 11.30 20.50
N ARG A 88 3.09 12.59 20.58
CA ARG A 88 2.20 13.07 21.66
C ARG A 88 0.73 12.98 21.27
N ASP A 89 0.41 13.02 19.97
CA ASP A 89 -0.92 12.62 19.48
C ASP A 89 -1.03 11.08 19.56
N ALA A 90 -1.50 10.56 20.69
CA ALA A 90 -1.54 9.13 21.03
C ALA A 90 -2.41 8.23 20.12
N ARG A 91 -2.89 8.73 18.98
CA ARG A 91 -3.67 7.97 18.01
C ARG A 91 -2.75 7.10 17.14
N PRO A 92 -2.95 5.77 17.09
CA PRO A 92 -2.20 4.92 16.20
C PRO A 92 -2.35 5.35 14.73
N LEU A 93 -1.24 5.37 14.00
CA LEU A 93 -1.21 5.70 12.59
C LEU A 93 -1.70 4.52 11.76
N PRO A 94 -2.45 4.78 10.67
CA PRO A 94 -2.86 3.72 9.76
C PRO A 94 -1.67 3.07 9.04
N SER A 95 -0.56 3.81 8.83
CA SER A 95 0.69 3.34 8.19
C SER A 95 1.77 4.43 8.21
N VAL A 96 3.05 4.08 7.99
CA VAL A 96 4.12 5.05 7.63
C VAL A 96 4.03 5.59 6.20
N ALA A 97 3.16 5.03 5.36
CA ALA A 97 2.98 5.47 3.98
C ALA A 97 2.26 6.83 3.86
N THR A 98 1.83 7.40 4.97
CA THR A 98 1.21 8.73 5.03
C THR A 98 2.14 9.64 5.81
N THR A 99 2.38 10.83 5.30
CA THR A 99 3.19 11.83 5.99
C THR A 99 2.54 12.16 7.34
N TYR A 100 3.32 12.03 8.41
CA TYR A 100 2.93 12.42 9.76
C TYR A 100 3.80 13.60 10.19
N VAL A 101 3.17 14.70 10.54
CA VAL A 101 3.84 15.88 11.09
C VAL A 101 3.13 16.28 12.38
N GLU A 102 3.92 16.47 13.42
CA GLU A 102 3.47 16.95 14.73
C GLU A 102 4.37 18.12 15.13
N VAL A 103 3.76 19.25 15.47
CA VAL A 103 4.45 20.44 15.98
C VAL A 103 3.84 20.79 17.33
N ASP A 104 4.69 20.87 18.36
CA ASP A 104 4.28 21.17 19.74
C ASP A 104 3.11 20.32 20.27
N GLY A 105 3.10 19.02 19.96
CA GLY A 105 2.03 18.12 20.40
C GLY A 105 0.78 18.14 19.55
N ARG A 106 0.75 18.93 18.47
CA ARG A 106 -0.40 19.05 17.58
C ARG A 106 -0.06 18.49 16.21
N ARG A 107 -0.87 17.54 15.77
CA ARG A 107 -0.84 17.04 14.39
C ARG A 107 -1.09 18.20 13.43
N VAL A 108 -0.25 18.30 12.41
CA VAL A 108 -0.40 19.25 11.31
C VAL A 108 -1.06 18.53 10.15
N ASP A 109 -2.31 18.89 9.89
CA ASP A 109 -3.08 18.37 8.76
C ASP A 109 -2.97 19.34 7.58
N GLY A 110 -2.22 18.97 6.55
CA GLY A 110 -2.01 19.78 5.34
C GLY A 110 -0.77 20.69 5.40
N GLY A 111 -0.50 21.39 4.30
CA GLY A 111 0.68 22.26 4.17
C GLY A 111 2.02 21.52 4.02
N VAL A 112 1.98 20.20 3.91
CA VAL A 112 3.16 19.35 3.70
C VAL A 112 3.04 18.71 2.32
N GLU A 113 3.86 19.19 1.39
CA GLU A 113 3.99 18.58 0.07
C GLU A 113 4.90 17.35 0.17
N THR A 114 4.47 16.26 -0.44
CA THR A 114 5.24 15.01 -0.47
C THR A 114 5.39 14.55 -1.90
N HIS A 115 6.61 14.17 -2.28
CA HIS A 115 6.95 13.76 -3.63
C HIS A 115 7.57 12.37 -3.65
N PHE A 116 7.09 11.50 -4.53
CA PHE A 116 7.62 10.15 -4.72
C PHE A 116 7.87 9.87 -6.20
N PRO A 117 8.95 10.47 -6.77
CA PRO A 117 9.29 10.23 -8.16
C PRO A 117 9.75 8.79 -8.36
N PHE A 118 9.40 8.20 -9.49
CA PHE A 118 9.88 6.89 -9.91
C PHE A 118 10.38 6.92 -11.35
N ALA A 119 11.27 6.00 -11.69
CA ALA A 119 11.70 5.74 -13.06
C ALA A 119 12.08 4.26 -13.20
N ASP A 120 11.81 3.70 -14.37
CA ASP A 120 12.26 2.36 -14.73
C ASP A 120 13.78 2.32 -14.75
N LEU A 121 14.33 1.25 -14.18
CA LEU A 121 15.76 0.97 -14.24
C LEU A 121 16.05 0.05 -15.42
N ALA A 122 17.11 0.37 -16.17
CA ALA A 122 17.65 -0.59 -17.12
C ALA A 122 18.16 -1.82 -16.36
N THR A 123 18.03 -3.02 -16.94
CA THR A 123 18.46 -4.28 -16.31
C THR A 123 19.91 -4.24 -15.84
N ALA A 124 20.80 -3.56 -16.58
CA ALA A 124 22.20 -3.38 -16.21
C ALA A 124 22.40 -2.55 -14.92
N GLN A 125 21.44 -1.69 -14.56
CA GLN A 125 21.49 -0.89 -13.33
C GLN A 125 20.97 -1.68 -12.11
N LEU A 126 20.09 -2.67 -12.33
CA LEU A 126 19.54 -3.53 -11.27
C LEU A 126 20.56 -4.56 -10.75
N LEU A 127 21.49 -4.98 -11.61
CA LEU A 127 22.45 -6.05 -11.29
C LEU A 127 23.73 -5.52 -10.60
N GLY A 128 23.90 -4.20 -10.47
CA GLY A 128 25.14 -3.60 -9.97
C GLY A 128 26.34 -3.81 -10.93
N PRO A 129 27.50 -3.19 -10.67
CA PRO A 129 28.75 -3.57 -11.33
C PRO A 129 29.20 -5.00 -10.97
#